data_AF-A0A938HPG6-F1
#
_entry.id   AF-A0A938HPG6-F1
#
_cell.length_a   1.000
_cell.length_b   1.000
_cell.length_c   1.000
_cell.angle_alpha   90.00
_cell.angle_beta   90.00
_cell.angle_gamma   90.00
#
_symmetry.space_group_name_H-M   'P 1'
#
loop_
_entity.id
_entity.type
_entity.pdbx_description
1 polymer ?
#
loop_
_entity_poly.entity_id
_entity_poly.type
_entity_poly.pdbx_seq_one_letter_code
_entity_poly.pdbx_strand_id
1 'polypeptide(L)'
;MPLPAGLVRPGQRSAVAIGTFDGVHLGHRRLLEAVVAEARGLEGPGGAGTGRAVAITFRRPPRAVIDPASATPLLCPVEERLALLEELGLDVVMPVDFGDEIRLMAA
;
A
#
# COMPACT_ATOMS: atom_id res chain seq x y z
N MET A 1 7.96 -13.54 2.01
CA MET A 1 8.76 -12.29 2.11
C MET A 1 8.73 -11.81 3.56
N PRO A 2 9.87 -11.48 4.21
CA PRO A 2 9.85 -10.91 5.54
C PRO A 2 9.20 -9.53 5.51
N LEU A 3 8.36 -9.24 6.52
CA LEU A 3 7.75 -7.92 6.68
C LEU A 3 8.86 -6.86 6.88
N PRO A 4 8.71 -5.64 6.33
CA PRO A 4 9.67 -4.56 6.58
C PRO A 4 9.85 -4.33 8.08
N ALA A 5 11.10 -4.09 8.49
CA ALA A 5 11.43 -3.90 9.90
C ALA A 5 10.61 -2.76 10.51
N GLY A 6 10.04 -3.01 11.69
CA GLY A 6 9.22 -2.04 12.40
C GLY A 6 7.84 -1.79 11.79
N LEU A 7 7.38 -2.59 10.80
CA LEU A 7 6.02 -2.53 10.27
C LEU A 7 4.98 -2.65 11.38
N VAL A 8 5.15 -3.65 12.24
CA VAL A 8 4.26 -3.91 13.37
C VAL A 8 4.86 -3.27 14.60
N ARG A 9 4.17 -2.27 15.16
CA ARG A 9 4.44 -1.75 16.50
C ARG A 9 3.24 -2.07 17.38
N PRO A 10 3.38 -2.92 18.42
CA PRO A 10 2.28 -3.28 19.29
C PRO A 10 1.59 -2.03 19.86
N GLY A 11 0.26 -1.98 19.76
CA GLY A 11 -0.53 -0.84 20.22
C GLY A 11 -0.56 0.37 19.27
N GLN A 12 0.24 0.41 18.21
CA GLN A 12 0.15 1.47 17.22
C GLN A 12 -0.92 1.15 16.17
N ARG A 13 -1.83 2.08 15.92
CA ARG A 13 -2.88 1.94 14.89
C ARG A 13 -2.32 2.25 13.49
N SER A 14 -3.00 1.81 12.45
CA SER A 14 -2.65 2.10 11.05
C SER A 14 -3.88 2.39 10.21
N ALA A 15 -3.77 3.34 9.28
CA ALA A 15 -4.69 3.50 8.16
C ALA A 15 -4.03 2.89 6.92
N VAL A 16 -4.74 2.00 6.24
CA VAL A 16 -4.17 1.16 5.17
C VAL A 16 -4.96 1.33 3.88
N ALA A 17 -4.27 1.63 2.79
CA ALA A 17 -4.80 1.51 1.44
C ALA A 17 -4.15 0.34 0.71
N ILE A 18 -4.96 -0.39 -0.06
CA ILE A 18 -4.52 -1.55 -0.85
C ILE A 18 -4.89 -1.29 -2.31
N GLY A 19 -3.92 -1.40 -3.21
CA GLY A 19 -4.17 -1.19 -4.64
C GLY A 19 -2.93 -1.24 -5.51
N THR A 20 -3.13 -1.35 -6.83
CA THR A 20 -2.02 -1.35 -7.79
C THR A 20 -1.34 0.01 -7.87
N PHE A 21 -2.05 1.12 -7.64
CA PHE A 21 -1.53 2.49 -7.68
C PHE A 21 -0.67 2.84 -8.91
N ASP A 22 -0.94 2.22 -10.06
CA ASP A 22 -0.16 2.43 -11.27
C ASP A 22 -0.24 3.89 -11.75
N GLY A 23 0.92 4.48 -12.04
CA GLY A 23 1.08 5.89 -12.40
C GLY A 23 0.70 6.92 -11.32
N VAL A 24 0.28 6.49 -10.12
CA VAL A 24 -0.09 7.35 -8.97
C VAL A 24 -0.86 8.61 -9.39
N HIS A 25 -1.87 8.43 -10.25
CA HIS A 25 -2.67 9.53 -10.80
C HIS A 25 -3.47 10.27 -9.72
N LEU A 26 -4.10 11.40 -10.07
CA LEU A 26 -4.83 12.27 -9.11
C LEU A 26 -5.81 11.53 -8.18
N GLY A 27 -6.52 10.50 -8.66
CA GLY A 27 -7.39 9.68 -7.82
C GLY A 27 -6.66 8.92 -6.72
N HIS A 28 -5.52 8.28 -7.05
CA HIS A 28 -4.65 7.61 -6.09
C HIS A 28 -4.07 8.61 -5.10
N ARG A 29 -3.60 9.78 -5.56
CA ARG A 29 -3.05 10.82 -4.68
C ARG A 29 -4.07 11.24 -3.62
N ARG A 30 -5.30 11.57 -4.03
CA ARG A 30 -6.38 11.94 -3.11
C ARG A 30 -6.70 10.85 -2.09
N LEU A 31 -6.77 9.59 -2.53
CA LEU A 31 -7.01 8.45 -1.63
C LEU A 31 -5.88 8.31 -0.60
N LEU A 32 -4.63 8.38 -1.06
CA LEU A 32 -3.45 8.17 -0.21
C LEU A 32 -3.21 9.35 0.73
N GLU A 33 -3.45 10.58 0.29
CA GLU A 33 -3.46 11.77 1.14
C GLU A 33 -4.51 11.65 2.26
N ALA A 34 -5.70 11.13 1.96
CA ALA A 34 -6.73 10.87 2.96
C ALA A 34 -6.30 9.79 3.97
N VAL A 35 -5.62 8.74 3.51
CA VAL A 35 -5.04 7.70 4.38
C VAL A 35 -3.96 8.27 5.30
N VAL A 36 -3.11 9.16 4.78
CA VAL A 36 -2.12 9.87 5.58
C VAL A 36 -2.82 10.72 6.64
N ALA A 37 -3.79 11.53 6.26
CA ALA A 37 -4.55 12.36 7.19
C ALA A 37 -5.23 11.52 8.29
N GLU A 38 -5.89 10.42 7.93
CA GLU A 38 -6.53 9.49 8.85
C GLU A 38 -5.50 8.92 9.84
N ALA A 39 -4.37 8.40 9.34
CA ALA A 39 -3.31 7.86 10.18
C ALA A 39 -2.79 8.86 11.22
N ARG A 40 -2.68 10.15 10.84
CA ARG A 40 -2.25 11.21 11.75
C ARG A 40 -3.29 11.53 12.83
N GLY A 41 -4.57 11.25 12.59
CA GLY A 41 -5.64 11.35 13.58
C GLY A 41 -5.79 10.13 14.48
N LEU A 42 -5.15 9.00 14.15
CA LEU A 42 -5.22 7.78 14.96
C LEU A 42 -4.24 7.87 16.14
N GLU A 43 -4.75 7.69 17.35
CA GLU A 43 -3.93 7.48 18.55
C GLU A 43 -3.95 6.01 18.99
N GLY A 44 -2.77 5.46 19.27
CA GLY A 44 -2.64 4.14 19.85
C GLY A 44 -3.02 4.12 21.35
N PRO A 45 -3.65 3.04 21.86
CA PRO A 45 -3.92 2.90 23.30
C PRO A 45 -2.68 3.17 24.17
N GLY A 46 -2.88 3.87 25.28
CA GLY A 46 -1.82 4.13 26.26
C GLY A 46 -0.73 5.10 25.79
N GLY A 47 -0.99 5.93 24.78
CA GLY A 47 0.00 6.87 24.25
C GLY A 47 1.03 6.22 23.33
N ALA A 48 0.68 5.10 22.68
CA ALA A 48 1.55 4.35 21.77
C ALA A 48 1.93 5.10 20.46
N GLY A 49 1.70 6.41 20.42
CA GLY A 49 2.05 7.32 19.34
C GLY A 49 0.95 7.51 18.30
N THR A 50 1.25 8.40 17.36
CA THR A 50 0.45 8.66 16.15
C THR A 50 0.39 7.41 15.27
N GLY A 51 -0.74 7.16 14.63
CA GLY A 51 -0.92 6.04 13.71
C GLY A 51 -0.04 6.13 12.47
N ARG A 52 0.08 4.99 11.77
CA ARG A 52 0.87 4.87 10.54
C ARG A 52 0.01 4.85 9.28
N ALA A 53 0.47 5.59 8.27
CA ALA A 53 -0.09 5.57 6.94
C ALA A 53 0.61 4.49 6.12
N VAL A 54 -0.14 3.50 5.64
CA VAL A 54 0.41 2.33 4.94
C VAL A 54 -0.23 2.18 3.57
N ALA A 55 0.60 2.03 2.53
CA ALA A 55 0.15 1.53 1.23
C ALA A 55 0.65 0.11 1.01
N ILE A 56 -0.27 -0.80 0.71
CA ILE A 56 0.04 -2.13 0.18
C ILE A 56 -0.17 -2.07 -1.33
N THR A 57 0.89 -2.35 -2.09
CA THR A 57 0.86 -2.32 -3.54
C THR A 57 1.38 -3.61 -4.15
N PHE A 58 1.12 -3.84 -5.44
CA PHE A 58 1.50 -5.08 -6.12
C PHE A 58 2.65 -4.84 -7.09
N ARG A 59 3.74 -5.62 -6.97
CA ARG A 59 4.89 -5.54 -7.91
C ARG A 59 4.44 -5.74 -9.35
N ARG A 60 3.54 -6.70 -9.56
CA ARG A 60 2.80 -6.90 -10.80
C ARG A 60 1.30 -6.76 -10.53
N PRO A 61 0.52 -6.11 -11.41
CA PRO A 61 -0.93 -6.02 -11.25
C PRO A 61 -1.55 -7.41 -11.07
N PRO A 62 -2.52 -7.60 -10.15
CA PRO A 62 -3.19 -8.89 -9.97
C PRO A 62 -3.77 -9.46 -11.26
N ARG A 63 -4.30 -8.59 -12.13
CA ARG A 63 -4.82 -9.00 -13.46
C ARG A 63 -3.75 -9.66 -14.33
N ALA A 64 -2.49 -9.21 -14.27
CA ALA A 64 -1.39 -9.81 -15.01
C ALA A 64 -1.03 -11.24 -14.52
N VAL A 65 -1.51 -11.65 -13.34
CA VAL A 65 -1.34 -13.00 -12.81
C VAL A 65 -2.61 -13.85 -13.06
N ILE A 66 -3.79 -13.26 -12.90
CA ILE A 66 -5.08 -13.96 -13.04
C ILE A 66 -5.41 -14.22 -14.51
N ASP A 67 -5.22 -13.22 -15.36
CA ASP A 67 -5.50 -13.27 -16.80
C ASP A 67 -4.43 -12.46 -17.56
N PRO A 68 -3.28 -13.08 -17.86
CA PRO A 68 -2.18 -12.42 -18.56
C PRO A 68 -2.59 -11.89 -19.94
N ALA A 69 -3.58 -12.49 -20.60
CA ALA A 69 -4.00 -12.09 -21.94
C ALA A 69 -4.75 -10.75 -21.97
N SER A 70 -5.41 -10.37 -20.87
CA SER A 70 -6.08 -9.07 -20.73
C SER A 70 -5.28 -8.04 -19.94
N ALA A 71 -4.03 -8.33 -19.61
CA ALA A 71 -3.17 -7.43 -18.86
C ALA A 71 -2.83 -6.18 -19.69
N THR A 72 -3.08 -5.00 -19.12
CA THR A 72 -2.71 -3.74 -19.74
C THR A 72 -1.25 -3.40 -19.42
N PRO A 73 -0.55 -2.68 -20.31
CA PRO A 73 0.76 -2.11 -19.99
C PRO A 73 0.71 -1.25 -18.74
N LEU A 74 1.79 -1.26 -17.96
CA LEU A 74 1.96 -0.39 -16.80
C LEU A 74 2.26 1.04 -17.25
N LEU A 75 1.72 2.03 -16.52
CA LEU A 75 1.97 3.45 -16.76
C LEU A 75 3.38 3.87 -16.35
N CYS A 76 3.94 3.26 -15.30
CA CYS A 76 5.31 3.50 -14.89
C CYS A 76 5.99 2.23 -14.34
N PRO A 77 7.34 2.19 -14.30
CA PRO A 77 8.09 1.15 -13.62
C PRO A 77 7.73 1.05 -12.14
N VAL A 78 7.90 -0.14 -11.55
CA VAL A 78 7.57 -0.35 -10.13
C VAL A 78 8.40 0.54 -9.21
N GLU A 79 9.66 0.77 -9.54
CA GLU A 79 10.58 1.62 -8.77
C GLU A 79 10.11 3.07 -8.74
N GLU A 80 9.66 3.60 -9.88
CA GLU A 80 9.11 4.95 -9.99
C GLU A 80 7.81 5.08 -9.20
N ARG A 81 6.91 4.09 -9.32
CA ARG A 81 5.68 4.05 -8.52
C ARG A 81 5.98 4.04 -7.03
N LEU A 82 6.96 3.26 -6.57
CA LEU A 82 7.32 3.20 -5.15
C LEU A 82 7.86 4.55 -4.66
N ALA A 83 8.73 5.21 -5.43
CA ALA A 83 9.20 6.55 -5.11
C ALA A 83 8.05 7.57 -5.01
N LEU A 84 7.13 7.56 -5.99
CA LEU A 84 5.95 8.43 -5.99
C LEU A 84 5.03 8.18 -4.78
N LEU A 85 4.91 6.94 -4.31
CA LEU A 85 4.14 6.62 -3.12
C LEU A 85 4.84 7.14 -1.85
N GLU A 86 6.15 6.95 -1.73
CA GLU A 86 6.94 7.45 -0.60
C GLU A 86 6.88 8.97 -0.47
N GLU A 87 6.87 9.70 -1.59
CA GLU A 87 6.73 11.17 -1.63
C GLU A 87 5.39 11.70 -1.07
N LEU A 88 4.35 10.86 -1.01
CA LEU A 88 3.03 11.25 -0.48
C LEU A 88 2.97 11.25 1.07
N GLY A 89 4.08 10.96 1.75
CA GLY A 89 4.15 10.97 3.22
C GLY A 89 3.62 9.70 3.87
N LEU A 90 3.57 8.59 3.12
CA LEU A 90 3.30 7.26 3.66
C LEU A 90 4.45 6.82 4.57
N ASP A 91 4.13 6.26 5.74
CA ASP A 91 5.14 5.74 6.66
C ASP A 91 5.67 4.37 6.23
N VAL A 92 4.89 3.64 5.42
CA VAL A 92 5.22 2.32 4.86
C VAL A 92 4.63 2.21 3.47
N VAL A 93 5.46 1.83 2.51
CA VAL A 93 5.03 1.32 1.20
C VAL A 93 5.46 -0.15 1.11
N MET A 94 4.49 -1.05 1.02
CA MET A 94 4.73 -2.50 0.99
C MET A 94 4.39 -3.09 -0.38
N PRO A 95 5.38 -3.27 -1.27
CA PRO A 95 5.20 -4.03 -2.50
C PRO A 95 5.12 -5.53 -2.21
N VAL A 96 3.98 -6.14 -2.54
CA VAL A 96 3.73 -7.58 -2.43
C VAL A 96 3.64 -8.24 -3.80
N ASP A 97 3.91 -9.53 -3.84
CA ASP A 97 3.62 -10.37 -5.00
C ASP A 97 2.20 -10.92 -4.88
N PHE A 98 1.41 -10.77 -5.95
CA PHE A 98 0.08 -11.37 -6.01
C PHE A 98 0.21 -12.85 -6.40
N GLY A 99 0.02 -13.74 -5.43
CA GLY A 99 0.04 -15.19 -5.59
C GLY A 99 -1.16 -15.87 -4.93
N ASP A 100 -1.15 -17.21 -4.90
CA ASP A 100 -2.29 -18.00 -4.40
C ASP A 100 -2.64 -17.69 -2.95
N GLU A 101 -1.66 -17.34 -2.12
CA GLU A 101 -1.87 -16.92 -0.73
C GLU A 101 -2.89 -15.77 -0.60
N ILE A 102 -2.82 -14.77 -1.49
CA ILE A 102 -3.75 -13.63 -1.49
C ILE A 102 -4.98 -13.95 -2.34
N ARG A 103 -4.79 -14.60 -3.50
CA ARG A 103 -5.87 -14.92 -4.45
C ARG A 103 -6.97 -15.79 -3.82
N LEU A 104 -6.61 -16.67 -2.89
CA LEU A 104 -7.52 -17.61 -2.27
C LEU A 104 -8.07 -17.13 -0.91
N MET A 105 -7.72 -15.92 -0.46
CA MET A 105 -8.29 -15.36 0.78
C MET A 105 -9.78 -15.09 0.60
N ALA A 106 -10.58 -15.56 1.56
CA ALA A 106 -11.96 -15.12 1.72
C ALA A 106 -12.00 -13.71 2.31
N ALA A 107 -13.03 -12.95 1.96
CA ALA A 107 -13.31 -11.63 2.54
C ALA A 107 -13.90 -11.72 3.95
#